data_AF-A0A849Z3F3-F1
#
_entry.id   AF-A0A849Z3F3-F1
#
_cell.length_a   1.000
_cell.length_b   1.000
_cell.length_c   1.000
_cell.angle_alpha   90.00
_cell.angle_beta   90.00
_cell.angle_gamma   90.00
#
_symmetry.space_group_name_H-M   'P 1'
#
loop_
_entity.id
_entity.type
_entity.pdbx_description
1 polymer ?
#
loop_
_entity_poly.entity_id
_entity_poly.type
_entity_poly.pdbx_seq_one_letter_code
_entity_poly.pdbx_strand_id
1 'polypeptide(L)'
;MSTSERPTRHHLPVIGAAETPDTAWADFQNDVLARSKTLSHESAAHEKRNWVRLSYDCNNHCIFCLDSNAHDGTMREGRDIKVQIVEGRKRGADRLILSGGEPTMHPNFLDFVLLGKRAGYPKVQTVTNGRMFQYPDFLNRAADNGLDEITFSLHGHTAKLHDALVGTPGAFEEEVAGLKAALASGRFIVNVDIVINKRNVKHLPEMLETFIAWGVREFDLLHVIPFGNAWTEAREHLFYDLEENLPYLQKAFAFARRPDVHVWLNRFPPPYTEGFEDLIQDPYKLNDEVRGRREEFDRYLSLGEKLSCREPDRCKVCYLQSLCDGLDDTLENVRAKSVDRLRVEGRIPTGGSLPTPRRILVVASDIEKARTLANQLPHADLELDLESWAGLEKELDGAGLLFGRKLARCHAKTPQALSFLETVAGDFEIGVALDKRMMQALAPTGIAPERVVAIQPNY
;
A
#
# COMPACT_ATOMS: atom_id res chain seq x y z
N MET A 1 -4.29 -22.34 -21.42
CA MET A 1 -3.16 -21.65 -22.08
C MET A 1 -3.52 -20.20 -22.20
N SER A 2 -3.16 -19.41 -21.20
CA SER A 2 -3.11 -17.95 -21.23
C SER A 2 -1.72 -17.64 -20.67
N THR A 3 -0.79 -17.31 -21.54
CA THR A 3 0.51 -16.80 -21.14
C THR A 3 0.28 -15.38 -20.65
N SER A 4 0.17 -15.19 -19.34
CA SER A 4 0.29 -13.85 -18.76
C SER A 4 1.73 -13.40 -18.98
N GLU A 5 1.96 -12.62 -20.04
CA GLU A 5 3.20 -11.87 -20.17
C GLU A 5 3.37 -11.04 -18.89
N ARG A 6 4.49 -11.25 -18.19
CA ARG A 6 4.85 -10.39 -17.07
C ARG A 6 4.96 -8.96 -17.63
N PRO A 7 4.34 -7.96 -16.99
CA PRO A 7 4.44 -6.59 -17.48
C PRO A 7 5.91 -6.22 -17.56
N THR A 8 6.34 -5.79 -18.74
CA THR A 8 7.64 -5.16 -18.97
C THR A 8 7.79 -4.03 -17.96
N ARG A 9 8.85 -4.06 -17.15
CA ARG A 9 9.22 -2.92 -16.30
C ARG A 9 9.59 -1.76 -17.22
N HIS A 10 8.62 -0.93 -17.56
CA HIS A 10 8.89 0.38 -18.14
C HIS A 10 9.50 1.22 -17.03
N HIS A 11 10.76 1.64 -17.20
CA HIS A 11 11.30 2.74 -16.40
C HIS A 11 10.41 3.94 -16.71
N LEU A 12 9.61 4.38 -15.73
CA LEU A 12 8.72 5.50 -15.94
C LEU A 12 9.60 6.74 -16.11
N PRO A 13 9.35 7.58 -17.12
CA PRO A 13 10.10 8.80 -17.29
C PRO A 13 9.89 9.69 -16.06
N VAL A 14 10.93 9.85 -15.24
CA VAL A 14 10.99 10.89 -14.22
C VAL A 14 11.23 12.20 -14.96
N ILE A 15 10.36 13.20 -14.76
CA ILE A 15 10.62 14.56 -15.24
C ILE A 15 12.00 14.96 -14.70
N GLY A 16 12.97 15.10 -15.60
CA GLY A 16 14.30 15.58 -15.25
C GLY A 16 14.23 16.99 -14.69
N ALA A 17 15.22 17.38 -13.88
CA ALA A 17 15.29 18.68 -13.19
C ALA A 17 15.11 19.93 -14.09
N ALA A 18 15.13 19.77 -15.43
CA ALA A 18 14.98 20.85 -16.40
C ALA A 18 13.52 21.13 -16.85
N GLU A 19 12.56 20.25 -16.58
CA GLU A 19 11.13 20.39 -16.98
C GLU A 19 10.18 20.64 -15.79
N THR A 20 10.75 20.79 -14.59
CA THR A 20 10.04 21.38 -13.45
C THR A 20 9.61 22.80 -13.80
N PRO A 21 8.40 23.26 -13.42
CA PRO A 21 7.98 24.65 -13.57
C PRO A 21 9.11 25.58 -13.11
N ASP A 22 9.31 26.73 -13.77
CA ASP A 22 10.34 27.72 -13.46
C ASP A 22 10.13 28.31 -12.06
N THR A 23 10.55 27.51 -11.11
CA THR A 23 10.53 27.65 -9.66
C THR A 23 11.87 27.02 -9.30
N ALA A 24 12.70 27.71 -8.52
CA ALA A 24 14.14 27.43 -8.39
C ALA A 24 14.50 26.03 -7.79
N TRP A 25 14.17 24.93 -8.49
CA TRP A 25 14.21 23.54 -8.03
C TRP A 25 15.24 22.66 -8.75
N ALA A 26 16.35 23.26 -9.17
CA ALA A 26 17.52 22.45 -9.49
C ALA A 26 18.20 22.05 -8.16
N ASP A 27 18.37 20.74 -7.97
CA ASP A 27 19.38 20.13 -7.08
C ASP A 27 19.16 20.14 -5.55
N PHE A 28 17.95 19.88 -5.07
CA PHE A 28 17.75 19.46 -3.67
C PHE A 28 17.21 18.03 -3.56
N GLN A 29 18.06 17.03 -3.84
CA GLN A 29 17.98 15.72 -3.17
C GLN A 29 18.45 15.90 -1.72
N ASN A 30 17.68 16.61 -0.90
CA ASN A 30 18.01 16.78 0.50
C ASN A 30 17.58 15.53 1.25
N ASP A 31 18.40 14.47 1.17
CA ASP A 31 18.18 13.18 1.85
C ASP A 31 17.80 13.35 3.34
N VAL A 32 18.27 14.42 3.98
CA VAL A 32 17.98 14.74 5.38
C VAL A 32 16.52 15.22 5.57
N LEU A 33 16.02 16.10 4.71
CA LEU A 33 14.61 16.55 4.78
C LEU A 33 13.66 15.42 4.41
N ALA A 34 13.98 14.66 3.36
CA ALA A 34 13.23 13.47 2.96
C ALA A 34 13.15 12.48 4.13
N ARG A 35 14.29 12.10 4.74
CA ARG A 35 14.30 11.20 5.91
C ARG A 35 13.52 11.73 7.10
N SER A 36 13.61 13.04 7.40
CA SER A 36 12.85 13.63 8.50
C SER A 36 11.34 13.57 8.25
N LYS A 37 10.90 13.83 7.01
CA LYS A 37 9.49 13.72 6.63
C LYS A 37 9.03 12.27 6.63
N THR A 38 9.83 11.34 6.11
CA THR A 38 9.54 9.89 6.16
C THR A 38 9.32 9.40 7.60
N LEU A 39 10.22 9.73 8.53
CA LEU A 39 10.06 9.33 9.94
C LEU A 39 8.81 9.95 10.59
N SER A 40 8.51 11.21 10.25
CA SER A 40 7.25 11.85 10.67
C SER A 40 6.03 11.15 10.07
N HIS A 41 6.14 10.70 8.82
CA HIS A 41 5.09 10.00 8.10
C HIS A 41 4.78 8.63 8.72
N GLU A 42 5.80 7.83 8.96
CA GLU A 42 5.70 6.54 9.65
C GLU A 42 5.14 6.70 11.07
N SER A 43 5.67 7.66 11.84
CA SER A 43 5.17 7.92 13.20
C SER A 43 3.69 8.30 13.21
N ALA A 44 3.25 9.17 12.30
CA ALA A 44 1.85 9.54 12.16
C ALA A 44 0.99 8.36 11.68
N ALA A 45 1.54 7.45 10.85
CA ALA A 45 0.83 6.28 10.36
C ALA A 45 0.51 5.29 11.49
N HIS A 46 1.40 5.18 12.48
CA HIS A 46 1.28 4.31 13.65
C HIS A 46 0.52 4.94 14.84
N GLU A 47 0.14 6.22 14.76
CA GLU A 47 -0.71 6.87 15.75
C GLU A 47 -2.05 6.14 15.88
N LYS A 48 -2.45 5.79 17.10
CA LYS A 48 -3.75 5.16 17.37
C LYS A 48 -4.87 6.19 17.25
N ARG A 49 -5.67 6.06 16.20
CA ARG A 49 -6.80 6.94 15.88
C ARG A 49 -8.12 6.25 16.20
N ASN A 50 -9.06 7.00 16.77
CA ASN A 50 -10.46 6.57 16.91
C ASN A 50 -11.32 7.32 15.89
N TRP A 51 -11.65 6.67 14.79
CA TRP A 51 -12.59 7.19 13.80
C TRP A 51 -14.02 6.97 14.28
N VAL A 52 -14.80 8.03 14.36
CA VAL A 52 -16.20 7.99 14.80
C VAL A 52 -17.07 8.65 13.73
N ARG A 53 -17.85 7.81 13.03
CA ARG A 53 -18.93 8.26 12.15
C ARG A 53 -20.06 8.86 12.97
N LEU A 54 -20.49 10.06 12.61
CA LEU A 54 -21.59 10.80 13.25
C LEU A 54 -22.89 10.78 12.46
N SER A 55 -22.79 10.71 11.13
CA SER A 55 -23.94 10.81 10.23
C SER A 55 -23.87 9.76 9.13
N TYR A 56 -25.03 9.24 8.74
CA TYR A 56 -25.24 8.49 7.51
C TYR A 56 -25.87 9.38 6.41
N ASP A 57 -26.04 10.66 6.67
CA ASP A 57 -26.50 11.67 5.70
C ASP A 57 -25.39 12.66 5.33
N CYS A 58 -25.49 13.27 4.16
CA CYS A 58 -24.56 14.26 3.63
C CYS A 58 -25.28 15.29 2.75
N ASN A 59 -24.90 16.56 2.88
CA ASN A 59 -25.38 17.66 2.05
C ASN A 59 -24.54 17.87 0.76
N ASN A 60 -23.61 16.96 0.48
CA ASN A 60 -22.94 16.79 -0.81
C ASN A 60 -23.31 15.43 -1.43
N HIS A 61 -23.30 15.36 -2.76
CA HIS A 61 -23.65 14.16 -3.55
C HIS A 61 -22.48 13.73 -4.45
N CYS A 62 -21.31 13.54 -3.84
CA CYS A 62 -20.06 13.32 -4.57
C CYS A 62 -20.14 12.10 -5.51
N ILE A 63 -19.75 12.30 -6.77
CA ILE A 63 -19.75 11.23 -7.78
C ILE A 63 -18.68 10.15 -7.52
N PHE A 64 -17.76 10.41 -6.59
CA PHE A 64 -16.72 9.48 -6.13
C PHE A 64 -16.93 9.05 -4.66
N CYS A 65 -18.10 9.31 -4.05
CA CYS A 65 -18.34 8.97 -2.65
C CYS A 65 -18.07 7.47 -2.38
N LEU A 66 -17.08 7.20 -1.54
CA LEU A 66 -16.71 5.84 -1.13
C LEU A 66 -17.79 5.19 -0.26
N ASP A 67 -18.40 6.00 0.61
CA ASP A 67 -19.33 5.57 1.64
C ASP A 67 -20.78 5.55 1.15
N SER A 68 -21.01 5.57 -0.16
CA SER A 68 -22.35 5.70 -0.74
C SER A 68 -23.33 4.63 -0.28
N ASN A 69 -22.87 3.39 -0.13
CA ASN A 69 -23.67 2.27 0.37
C ASN A 69 -24.04 2.38 1.85
N ALA A 70 -23.36 3.25 2.59
CA ALA A 70 -23.63 3.48 4.00
C ALA A 70 -24.59 4.66 4.22
N HIS A 71 -25.03 5.36 3.16
CA HIS A 71 -25.98 6.46 3.31
C HIS A 71 -27.42 5.94 3.41
N ASP A 72 -28.10 6.28 4.50
CA ASP A 72 -29.54 5.99 4.70
C ASP A 72 -30.35 7.26 5.05
N GLY A 73 -29.72 8.44 5.00
CA GLY A 73 -30.35 9.73 5.30
C GLY A 73 -30.57 9.99 6.79
N THR A 74 -29.99 9.18 7.68
CA THR A 74 -30.17 9.32 9.13
C THR A 74 -28.93 9.88 9.83
N MET A 75 -29.15 10.47 11.00
CA MET A 75 -28.09 10.78 11.96
C MET A 75 -27.87 9.56 12.84
N ARG A 76 -26.61 9.27 13.18
CA ARG A 76 -26.33 8.17 14.09
C ARG A 76 -26.71 8.55 15.53
N GLU A 77 -27.24 7.59 16.28
CA GLU A 77 -27.67 7.82 17.66
C GLU A 77 -26.56 8.37 18.57
N GLY A 78 -26.85 9.51 19.20
CA GLY A 78 -25.88 10.25 20.01
C GLY A 78 -25.35 9.45 21.20
N ARG A 79 -26.13 8.51 21.75
CA ARG A 79 -25.67 7.62 22.84
C ARG A 79 -24.53 6.72 22.37
N ASP A 80 -24.66 6.11 21.20
CA ASP A 80 -23.68 5.16 20.66
C ASP A 80 -22.38 5.88 20.27
N ILE A 81 -22.51 7.09 19.71
CA ILE A 81 -21.38 7.97 19.44
C ILE A 81 -20.61 8.27 20.73
N LYS A 82 -21.30 8.68 21.80
CA LYS A 82 -20.67 9.00 23.10
C LYS A 82 -19.92 7.80 23.66
N VAL A 83 -20.52 6.61 23.61
CA VAL A 83 -19.87 5.36 24.05
C VAL A 83 -18.61 5.10 23.22
N GLN A 84 -18.69 5.18 21.89
CA GLN A 84 -17.52 4.93 21.03
C GLN A 84 -16.38 5.93 21.25
N ILE A 85 -16.69 7.21 21.49
CA ILE A 85 -15.68 8.23 21.82
C ILE A 85 -14.95 7.85 23.11
N VAL A 86 -15.69 7.55 24.19
CA VAL A 86 -15.08 7.21 25.49
C VAL A 86 -14.30 5.89 25.43
N GLU A 87 -14.84 4.85 24.80
CA GLU A 87 -14.18 3.55 24.69
C GLU A 87 -12.97 3.58 23.74
N GLY A 88 -12.98 4.43 22.71
CA GLY A 88 -11.80 4.66 21.88
C GLY A 88 -10.63 5.19 22.70
N ARG A 89 -10.88 6.16 23.59
CA ARG A 89 -9.82 6.72 24.43
C ARG A 89 -9.28 5.70 25.43
N LYS A 90 -10.16 4.92 26.05
CA LYS A 90 -9.79 3.81 26.96
C LYS A 90 -8.91 2.75 26.29
N ARG A 91 -9.09 2.52 24.99
CA ARG A 91 -8.23 1.63 24.17
C ARG A 91 -6.88 2.26 23.78
N GLY A 92 -6.60 3.47 24.25
CA GLY A 92 -5.33 4.16 24.04
C GLY A 92 -5.24 4.91 22.72
N ALA A 93 -6.38 5.31 22.12
CA ALA A 93 -6.34 6.23 20.99
C ALA A 93 -5.99 7.64 21.46
N ASP A 94 -5.04 8.30 20.79
CA ASP A 94 -4.57 9.65 21.12
C ASP A 94 -5.16 10.72 20.20
N ARG A 95 -5.81 10.29 19.12
CA ARG A 95 -6.56 11.17 18.22
C ARG A 95 -7.99 10.69 18.02
N LEU A 96 -8.94 11.59 18.23
CA LEU A 96 -10.34 11.40 17.87
C LEU A 96 -10.60 12.04 16.50
N ILE A 97 -11.17 11.29 15.57
CA ILE A 97 -11.54 11.81 14.24
C ILE A 97 -13.06 11.69 14.07
N LEU A 98 -13.72 12.84 13.97
CA LEU A 98 -15.16 12.95 13.73
C LEU A 98 -15.41 13.05 12.23
N SER A 99 -16.14 12.07 11.68
CA SER A 99 -16.39 11.91 10.25
C SER A 99 -17.82 11.34 10.01
N GLY A 100 -18.10 10.78 8.84
CA GLY A 100 -19.37 10.15 8.46
C GLY A 100 -19.72 10.45 7.00
N GLY A 101 -21.00 10.72 6.73
CA GLY A 101 -21.34 11.55 5.57
C GLY A 101 -20.81 12.97 5.79
N GLU A 102 -21.66 13.88 6.26
CA GLU A 102 -21.18 15.18 6.75
C GLU A 102 -21.32 15.28 8.28
N PRO A 103 -20.23 15.24 9.06
CA PRO A 103 -20.31 15.24 10.52
C PRO A 103 -20.95 16.50 11.10
N THR A 104 -20.77 17.66 10.48
CA THR A 104 -21.27 18.94 10.99
C THR A 104 -22.78 19.12 10.85
N MET A 105 -23.46 18.23 10.10
CA MET A 105 -24.92 18.16 10.05
C MET A 105 -25.52 17.56 11.33
N HIS A 106 -24.74 16.80 12.11
CA HIS A 106 -25.27 16.21 13.34
C HIS A 106 -25.53 17.31 14.39
N PRO A 107 -26.74 17.42 14.99
CA PRO A 107 -27.11 18.53 15.87
C PRO A 107 -26.22 18.65 17.13
N ASN A 108 -25.67 17.54 17.59
CA ASN A 108 -24.70 17.47 18.70
C ASN A 108 -23.21 17.46 18.30
N PHE A 109 -22.85 17.84 17.05
CA PHE A 109 -21.45 17.83 16.61
C PHE A 109 -20.51 18.55 17.60
N LEU A 110 -20.87 19.78 17.98
CA LEU A 110 -20.07 20.58 18.92
C LEU A 110 -19.97 19.93 20.31
N ASP A 111 -21.00 19.21 20.76
CA ASP A 111 -20.97 18.48 22.02
C ASP A 111 -20.01 17.28 21.96
N PHE A 112 -19.89 16.63 20.80
CA PHE A 112 -18.96 15.52 20.60
C PHE A 112 -17.50 15.99 20.53
N VAL A 113 -17.24 17.16 19.96
CA VAL A 113 -15.92 17.83 20.03
C VAL A 113 -15.54 18.03 21.50
N LEU A 114 -16.43 18.67 22.28
CA LEU A 114 -16.21 18.93 23.70
C LEU A 114 -16.03 17.62 24.50
N LEU A 115 -16.82 16.59 24.19
CA LEU A 115 -16.69 15.28 24.81
C LEU A 115 -15.34 14.64 24.51
N GLY A 116 -14.83 14.76 23.27
CA GLY A 116 -13.51 14.28 22.90
C GLY A 116 -12.42 14.86 23.80
N LYS A 117 -12.39 16.19 23.97
CA LYS A 117 -11.43 16.83 24.87
C LYS A 117 -11.63 16.42 26.32
N ARG A 118 -12.88 16.36 26.81
CA ARG A 118 -13.19 15.91 28.19
C ARG A 118 -12.84 14.44 28.45
N ALA A 119 -12.94 13.58 27.44
CA ALA A 119 -12.52 12.19 27.52
C ALA A 119 -10.99 12.06 27.61
N GLY A 120 -10.24 13.11 27.29
CA GLY A 120 -8.79 13.18 27.42
C GLY A 120 -8.04 12.84 26.13
N TYR A 121 -8.66 13.01 24.97
CA TYR A 121 -7.95 12.97 23.69
C TYR A 121 -7.00 14.16 23.57
N PRO A 122 -5.68 13.95 23.35
CA PRO A 122 -4.76 15.02 23.00
C PRO A 122 -5.21 15.83 21.79
N LYS A 123 -5.66 15.14 20.74
CA LYS A 123 -6.05 15.76 19.47
C LYS A 123 -7.46 15.36 19.03
N VAL A 124 -8.29 16.34 18.71
CA VAL A 124 -9.63 16.17 18.13
C VAL A 124 -9.63 16.78 16.73
N GLN A 125 -9.98 15.97 15.74
CA GLN A 125 -10.01 16.31 14.33
C GLN A 125 -11.40 16.08 13.77
N THR A 126 -11.78 16.84 12.74
CA THR A 126 -12.91 16.51 11.88
C THR A 126 -12.51 16.45 10.42
N VAL A 127 -13.09 15.49 9.69
CA VAL A 127 -13.01 15.41 8.22
C VAL A 127 -14.39 15.74 7.68
N THR A 128 -14.48 16.82 6.89
CA THR A 128 -15.74 17.51 6.57
C THR A 128 -15.66 18.14 5.17
N ASN A 129 -16.80 18.38 4.54
CA ASN A 129 -16.86 19.31 3.41
C ASN A 129 -16.57 20.75 3.84
N GLY A 130 -16.88 21.12 5.09
CA GLY A 130 -16.48 22.38 5.69
C GLY A 130 -17.52 23.50 5.61
N ARG A 131 -18.69 23.26 5.00
CA ARG A 131 -19.72 24.29 4.75
C ARG A 131 -20.19 25.00 6.03
N MET A 132 -20.30 24.28 7.15
CA MET A 132 -20.72 24.87 8.43
C MET A 132 -19.69 25.84 9.02
N PHE A 133 -18.42 25.75 8.64
CA PHE A 133 -17.36 26.62 9.17
C PHE A 133 -17.38 28.03 8.57
N GLN A 134 -18.21 28.30 7.55
CA GLN A 134 -18.46 29.66 7.07
C GLN A 134 -19.18 30.52 8.13
N TYR A 135 -19.90 29.90 9.07
CA TYR A 135 -20.65 30.60 10.10
C TYR A 135 -19.77 30.92 11.32
N PRO A 136 -19.53 32.21 11.66
CA PRO A 136 -18.58 32.57 12.71
C PRO A 136 -18.88 31.99 14.09
N ASP A 137 -20.16 31.90 14.50
CA ASP A 137 -20.54 31.30 15.79
C ASP A 137 -20.15 29.82 15.86
N PHE A 138 -20.42 29.06 14.79
CA PHE A 138 -20.07 27.65 14.72
C PHE A 138 -18.56 27.44 14.77
N LEU A 139 -17.80 28.19 13.97
CA LEU A 139 -16.32 28.14 13.96
C LEU A 139 -15.73 28.44 15.34
N ASN A 140 -16.19 29.52 15.98
CA ASN A 140 -15.70 29.93 17.30
C ASN A 140 -16.01 28.88 18.36
N ARG A 141 -17.24 28.36 18.39
CA ARG A 141 -17.63 27.31 19.34
C ARG A 141 -16.90 25.99 19.09
N ALA A 142 -16.59 25.65 17.85
CA ALA A 142 -15.78 24.48 17.54
C ALA A 142 -14.37 24.61 18.15
N ALA A 143 -13.73 25.77 17.98
CA ALA A 143 -12.44 26.06 18.59
C ALA A 143 -12.50 26.10 20.13
N ASP A 144 -13.52 26.74 20.70
CA ASP A 144 -13.70 26.87 22.15
C ASP A 144 -13.97 25.51 22.82
N ASN A 145 -14.65 24.60 22.11
CA ASN A 145 -14.85 23.22 22.53
C ASN A 145 -13.59 22.34 22.34
N GLY A 146 -12.56 22.89 21.71
CA GLY A 146 -11.24 22.29 21.54
C GLY A 146 -11.10 21.37 20.33
N LEU A 147 -11.76 21.69 19.21
CA LEU A 147 -11.40 21.13 17.92
C LEU A 147 -9.99 21.63 17.53
N ASP A 148 -9.06 20.70 17.28
CA ASP A 148 -7.66 21.03 17.01
C ASP A 148 -7.34 21.06 15.50
N GLU A 149 -8.00 20.21 14.70
CA GLU A 149 -7.72 20.04 13.27
C GLU A 149 -9.00 19.95 12.44
N ILE A 150 -9.01 20.63 11.29
CA ILE A 150 -10.08 20.53 10.29
C ILE A 150 -9.45 20.08 8.96
N THR A 151 -9.91 18.93 8.49
CA THR A 151 -9.61 18.43 7.14
C THR A 151 -10.77 18.76 6.22
N PHE A 152 -10.53 19.65 5.26
CA PHE A 152 -11.51 20.08 4.26
C PHE A 152 -11.41 19.23 3.00
N SER A 153 -12.52 18.66 2.56
CA SER A 153 -12.61 17.90 1.31
C SER A 153 -12.82 18.83 0.11
N LEU A 154 -11.74 19.30 -0.53
CA LEU A 154 -11.80 20.23 -1.66
C LEU A 154 -11.21 19.64 -2.94
N HIS A 155 -12.07 19.34 -3.92
CA HIS A 155 -11.68 18.53 -5.09
C HIS A 155 -11.48 19.29 -6.41
N GLY A 156 -11.52 20.63 -6.36
CA GLY A 156 -11.23 21.51 -7.48
C GLY A 156 -10.93 22.92 -6.99
N HIS A 157 -10.14 23.69 -7.76
CA HIS A 157 -9.78 25.08 -7.43
C HIS A 157 -10.76 26.12 -8.01
N THR A 158 -11.82 25.66 -8.67
CA THR A 158 -12.92 26.51 -9.18
C THR A 158 -14.26 25.89 -8.81
N ALA A 159 -15.29 26.74 -8.67
CA ALA A 159 -16.66 26.31 -8.41
C ALA A 159 -17.14 25.30 -9.46
N LYS A 160 -16.88 25.57 -10.75
CA LYS A 160 -17.28 24.67 -11.83
C LYS A 160 -16.70 23.25 -11.68
N LEU A 161 -15.40 23.14 -11.39
CA LEU A 161 -14.76 21.83 -11.26
C LEU A 161 -15.21 21.13 -9.98
N HIS A 162 -15.20 21.85 -8.85
CA HIS A 162 -15.52 21.31 -7.55
C HIS A 162 -17.00 20.89 -7.46
N ASP A 163 -17.94 21.78 -7.76
CA ASP A 163 -19.38 21.51 -7.64
C ASP A 163 -19.83 20.35 -8.54
N ALA A 164 -19.23 20.22 -9.73
CA ALA A 164 -19.50 19.11 -10.64
C ALA A 164 -18.96 17.76 -10.11
N LEU A 165 -17.97 17.78 -9.23
CA LEU A 165 -17.39 16.61 -8.58
C LEU A 165 -18.18 16.23 -7.31
N VAL A 166 -18.59 17.22 -6.52
CA VAL A 166 -19.35 16.99 -5.28
C VAL A 166 -20.86 16.93 -5.48
N GLY A 167 -21.36 17.20 -6.69
CA GLY A 167 -22.77 17.06 -7.05
C GLY A 167 -23.70 18.12 -6.44
N THR A 168 -23.15 19.21 -5.91
CA THR A 168 -23.90 20.25 -5.18
C THR A 168 -23.47 21.64 -5.66
N PRO A 169 -24.33 22.37 -6.39
CA PRO A 169 -24.06 23.77 -6.76
C PRO A 169 -23.91 24.68 -5.54
N GLY A 170 -22.91 25.56 -5.56
CA GLY A 170 -22.61 26.50 -4.48
C GLY A 170 -21.75 25.91 -3.36
N ALA A 171 -21.45 24.60 -3.39
CA ALA A 171 -20.62 23.95 -2.39
C ALA A 171 -19.24 24.61 -2.29
N PHE A 172 -18.56 24.83 -3.42
CA PHE A 172 -17.23 25.44 -3.43
C PHE A 172 -17.18 26.81 -2.73
N GLU A 173 -18.18 27.67 -2.95
CA GLU A 173 -18.19 29.00 -2.35
C GLU A 173 -18.30 28.94 -0.82
N GLU A 174 -19.21 28.09 -0.32
CA GLU A 174 -19.43 27.87 1.10
C GLU A 174 -18.22 27.20 1.79
N GLU A 175 -17.66 26.16 1.16
CA GLU A 175 -16.52 25.41 1.67
C GLU A 175 -15.24 26.27 1.70
N VAL A 176 -14.99 27.06 0.65
CA VAL A 176 -13.85 27.99 0.60
C VAL A 176 -14.03 29.12 1.60
N ALA A 177 -15.25 29.61 1.85
CA ALA A 177 -15.52 30.58 2.90
C ALA A 177 -15.17 30.00 4.29
N GLY A 178 -15.58 28.76 4.56
CA GLY A 178 -15.21 28.04 5.78
C GLY A 178 -13.71 27.81 5.93
N LEU A 179 -13.04 27.36 4.86
CA LEU A 179 -11.58 27.16 4.82
C LEU A 179 -10.84 28.46 5.16
N LYS A 180 -11.18 29.56 4.48
CA LYS A 180 -10.52 30.86 4.69
C LYS A 180 -10.77 31.41 6.09
N ALA A 181 -11.97 31.22 6.64
CA ALA A 181 -12.29 31.62 8.01
C ALA A 181 -11.46 30.81 9.03
N ALA A 182 -11.32 29.49 8.84
CA ALA A 182 -10.49 28.63 9.68
C ALA A 182 -9.01 29.06 9.63
N LEU A 183 -8.46 29.28 8.43
CA LEU A 183 -7.09 29.76 8.24
C LEU A 183 -6.88 31.13 8.92
N ALA A 184 -7.78 32.09 8.69
CA ALA A 184 -7.68 33.43 9.25
C ALA A 184 -7.76 33.46 10.78
N SER A 185 -8.42 32.47 11.40
CA SER A 185 -8.51 32.38 12.85
C SER A 185 -7.17 32.04 13.51
N GLY A 186 -6.29 31.29 12.82
CA GLY A 186 -5.05 30.75 13.39
C GLY A 186 -5.27 29.75 14.54
N ARG A 187 -6.50 29.26 14.74
CA ARG A 187 -6.86 28.38 15.88
C ARG A 187 -6.84 26.88 15.54
N PHE A 188 -6.68 26.53 14.27
CA PHE A 188 -6.78 25.15 13.79
C PHE A 188 -5.56 24.76 12.97
N ILE A 189 -5.21 23.48 13.02
CA ILE A 189 -4.46 22.84 11.94
C ILE A 189 -5.44 22.65 10.78
N VAL A 190 -5.05 23.08 9.58
CA VAL A 190 -5.89 23.04 8.39
C VAL A 190 -5.24 22.17 7.34
N ASN A 191 -5.93 21.08 7.00
CA ASN A 191 -5.54 20.13 5.97
C ASN A 191 -6.60 20.11 4.85
N VAL A 192 -6.18 19.77 3.62
CA VAL A 192 -7.07 19.63 2.46
C VAL A 192 -6.93 18.24 1.85
N ASP A 193 -8.06 17.53 1.78
CA ASP A 193 -8.18 16.23 1.11
C ASP A 193 -8.59 16.43 -0.35
N ILE A 194 -7.82 15.82 -1.25
CA ILE A 194 -8.09 15.84 -2.69
C ILE A 194 -8.19 14.40 -3.21
N VAL A 195 -9.39 13.97 -3.61
CA VAL A 195 -9.55 12.75 -4.40
C VAL A 195 -9.15 13.02 -5.84
N ILE A 196 -7.96 12.57 -6.21
CA ILE A 196 -7.42 12.66 -7.57
C ILE A 196 -8.21 11.73 -8.48
N ASN A 197 -8.77 12.29 -9.54
CA ASN A 197 -9.58 11.59 -10.53
C ASN A 197 -9.37 12.20 -11.92
N LYS A 198 -9.94 11.57 -12.95
CA LYS A 198 -9.82 11.98 -14.35
C LYS A 198 -10.18 13.44 -14.62
N ARG A 199 -11.10 14.03 -13.86
CA ARG A 199 -11.55 15.41 -14.07
C ARG A 199 -10.62 16.45 -13.45
N ASN A 200 -9.86 16.11 -12.41
CA ASN A 200 -9.01 17.07 -11.70
C ASN A 200 -7.50 16.77 -11.77
N VAL A 201 -7.06 15.58 -12.20
CA VAL A 201 -5.63 15.20 -12.19
C VAL A 201 -4.75 16.18 -12.97
N LYS A 202 -5.22 16.70 -14.10
CA LYS A 202 -4.49 17.69 -14.91
C LYS A 202 -4.42 19.08 -14.26
N HIS A 203 -5.36 19.37 -13.35
CA HIS A 203 -5.43 20.61 -12.59
C HIS A 203 -4.77 20.49 -11.22
N LEU A 204 -4.27 19.31 -10.83
CA LEU A 204 -3.77 19.07 -9.49
C LEU A 204 -2.63 20.02 -9.09
N PRO A 205 -1.63 20.35 -9.95
CA PRO A 205 -0.63 21.37 -9.62
C PRO A 205 -1.23 22.75 -9.35
N GLU A 206 -2.12 23.22 -10.23
CA GLU A 206 -2.82 24.52 -10.10
C GLU A 206 -3.69 24.58 -8.84
N MET A 207 -4.29 23.45 -8.45
CA MET A 207 -5.02 23.33 -7.19
C MET A 207 -4.11 23.53 -5.98
N LEU A 208 -2.98 22.85 -5.93
CA LEU A 208 -2.01 23.01 -4.84
C LEU A 208 -1.47 24.43 -4.78
N GLU A 209 -1.12 25.05 -5.91
CA GLU A 209 -0.69 26.45 -5.97
C GLU A 209 -1.73 27.39 -5.38
N THR A 210 -2.99 27.23 -5.80
CA THR A 210 -4.11 28.05 -5.34
C THR A 210 -4.32 27.91 -3.83
N PHE A 211 -4.37 26.67 -3.33
CA PHE A 211 -4.62 26.40 -1.91
C PHE A 211 -3.44 26.84 -1.03
N ILE A 212 -2.20 26.67 -1.49
CA ILE A 212 -1.01 27.19 -0.82
C ILE A 212 -1.04 28.72 -0.75
N ALA A 213 -1.44 29.38 -1.84
CA ALA A 213 -1.58 30.84 -1.87
C ALA A 213 -2.65 31.36 -0.88
N TRP A 214 -3.68 30.56 -0.58
CA TRP A 214 -4.67 30.89 0.46
C TRP A 214 -4.17 30.63 1.88
N GLY A 215 -3.10 29.87 2.08
CA GLY A 215 -2.52 29.59 3.39
C GLY A 215 -2.51 28.11 3.78
N VAL A 216 -3.02 27.20 2.95
CA VAL A 216 -2.99 25.76 3.23
C VAL A 216 -1.54 25.25 3.15
N ARG A 217 -1.17 24.37 4.08
CA ARG A 217 0.17 23.78 4.16
C ARG A 217 0.17 22.26 4.27
N GLU A 218 -0.96 21.64 4.58
CA GLU A 218 -1.10 20.19 4.66
C GLU A 218 -2.10 19.71 3.61
N PHE A 219 -1.73 18.65 2.89
CA PHE A 219 -2.54 18.04 1.85
C PHE A 219 -2.51 16.52 1.95
N ASP A 220 -3.68 15.89 1.90
CA ASP A 220 -3.81 14.48 1.60
C ASP A 220 -4.28 14.32 0.14
N LEU A 221 -3.45 13.66 -0.66
CA LEU A 221 -3.74 13.35 -2.05
C LEU A 221 -4.18 11.88 -2.13
N LEU A 222 -5.47 11.67 -2.37
CA LEU A 222 -6.08 10.35 -2.39
C LEU A 222 -6.28 9.90 -3.84
N HIS A 223 -5.70 8.78 -4.22
CA HIS A 223 -6.04 8.18 -5.52
C HIS A 223 -7.51 7.71 -5.51
N VAL A 224 -8.28 8.03 -6.56
CA VAL A 224 -9.63 7.47 -6.72
C VAL A 224 -9.57 5.94 -6.77
N ILE A 225 -10.45 5.29 -6.02
CA ILE A 225 -10.52 3.82 -5.97
C ILE A 225 -11.87 3.33 -6.49
N PRO A 226 -11.94 2.10 -7.04
CA PRO A 226 -13.14 1.62 -7.70
C PRO A 226 -14.16 1.03 -6.72
N PHE A 227 -14.65 1.88 -5.82
CA PHE A 227 -15.65 1.57 -4.81
C PHE A 227 -16.67 2.70 -4.70
N GLY A 228 -17.83 2.40 -4.11
CA GLY A 228 -18.93 3.36 -3.99
C GLY A 228 -19.34 3.96 -5.33
N ASN A 229 -19.74 5.23 -5.31
CA ASN A 229 -20.22 5.94 -6.51
C ASN A 229 -19.18 6.02 -7.63
N ALA A 230 -17.88 6.00 -7.29
CA ALA A 230 -16.83 6.02 -8.30
C ALA A 230 -16.93 4.82 -9.26
N TRP A 231 -17.36 3.67 -8.75
CA TRP A 231 -17.56 2.46 -9.55
C TRP A 231 -19.00 2.27 -10.01
N THR A 232 -20.00 2.56 -9.17
CA THR A 232 -21.41 2.28 -9.52
C THR A 232 -22.01 3.30 -10.47
N GLU A 233 -21.67 4.58 -10.31
CA GLU A 233 -22.31 5.69 -11.05
C GLU A 233 -21.38 6.33 -12.08
N ALA A 234 -20.07 6.34 -11.82
CA ALA A 234 -19.14 7.21 -12.54
C ALA A 234 -17.89 6.50 -13.11
N ARG A 235 -17.94 5.18 -13.29
CA ARG A 235 -16.78 4.38 -13.72
C ARG A 235 -16.15 4.82 -15.05
N GLU A 236 -16.96 5.27 -16.01
CA GLU A 236 -16.47 5.67 -17.33
C GLU A 236 -15.79 7.06 -17.31
N HIS A 237 -15.92 7.79 -16.19
CA HIS A 237 -15.62 9.23 -16.14
C HIS A 237 -14.64 9.64 -15.04
N LEU A 238 -14.33 8.77 -14.08
CA LEU A 238 -13.47 9.11 -12.94
C LEU A 238 -12.10 8.43 -12.93
N PHE A 239 -11.96 7.23 -13.48
CA PHE A 239 -10.66 6.57 -13.57
C PHE A 239 -9.82 7.16 -14.70
N TYR A 240 -8.52 7.27 -14.46
CA TYR A 240 -7.57 7.89 -15.37
C TYR A 240 -6.35 7.00 -15.54
N ASP A 241 -5.69 7.14 -16.68
CA ASP A 241 -4.44 6.46 -16.94
C ASP A 241 -3.31 7.14 -16.14
N LEU A 242 -2.61 6.37 -15.31
CA LEU A 242 -1.56 6.89 -14.43
C LEU A 242 -0.33 7.32 -15.23
N GLU A 243 0.03 6.59 -16.28
CA GLU A 243 1.19 6.89 -17.13
C GLU A 243 0.96 8.19 -17.91
N GLU A 244 -0.20 8.34 -18.55
CA GLU A 244 -0.57 9.54 -19.32
C GLU A 244 -0.62 10.80 -18.45
N ASN A 245 -0.96 10.65 -17.16
CA ASN A 245 -1.10 11.77 -16.23
C ASN A 245 0.09 11.94 -15.27
N LEU A 246 1.12 11.09 -15.39
CA LEU A 246 2.32 11.15 -14.56
C LEU A 246 2.97 12.53 -14.53
N PRO A 247 3.04 13.30 -15.64
CA PRO A 247 3.63 14.64 -15.60
C PRO A 247 2.92 15.63 -14.67
N TYR A 248 1.59 15.55 -14.55
CA TYR A 248 0.83 16.40 -13.64
C TYR A 248 0.95 15.94 -12.19
N LEU A 249 1.00 14.61 -11.98
CA LEU A 249 1.19 14.00 -10.67
C LEU A 249 2.57 14.34 -10.09
N GLN A 250 3.64 14.16 -10.86
CA GLN A 250 5.00 14.51 -10.42
C GLN A 250 5.16 16.00 -10.13
N LYS A 251 4.52 16.88 -10.92
CA LYS A 251 4.46 18.32 -10.62
C LYS A 251 3.75 18.59 -9.29
N ALA A 252 2.66 17.88 -8.99
CA ALA A 252 1.98 17.99 -7.70
C ALA A 252 2.83 17.45 -6.54
N PHE A 253 3.50 16.31 -6.73
CA PHE A 253 4.36 15.70 -5.71
C PHE A 253 5.58 16.57 -5.39
N ALA A 254 6.08 17.34 -6.37
CA ALA A 254 7.17 18.30 -6.17
C ALA A 254 6.88 19.34 -5.07
N PHE A 255 5.61 19.67 -4.78
CA PHE A 255 5.26 20.54 -3.66
C PHE A 255 5.67 19.97 -2.30
N ALA A 256 5.76 18.64 -2.16
CA ALA A 256 6.26 18.00 -0.95
C ALA A 256 7.71 18.35 -0.64
N ARG A 257 8.49 18.83 -1.62
CA ARG A 257 9.88 19.26 -1.43
C ARG A 257 9.98 20.61 -0.72
N ARG A 258 8.89 21.39 -0.65
CA ARG A 258 8.85 22.62 0.12
C ARG A 258 8.93 22.31 1.63
N PRO A 259 9.80 22.98 2.40
CA PRO A 259 9.88 22.75 3.84
C PRO A 259 8.60 23.11 4.60
N ASP A 260 7.83 24.08 4.08
CA ASP A 260 6.59 24.56 4.71
C ASP A 260 5.35 23.76 4.30
N VAL A 261 5.45 22.83 3.35
CA VAL A 261 4.31 22.05 2.84
C VAL A 261 4.48 20.57 3.16
N HIS A 262 3.40 19.97 3.64
CA HIS A 262 3.25 18.54 3.88
C HIS A 262 2.27 17.97 2.87
N VAL A 263 2.70 16.92 2.17
CA VAL A 263 1.89 16.18 1.22
C VAL A 263 1.93 14.73 1.63
N TRP A 264 0.76 14.11 1.67
CA TRP A 264 0.57 12.69 1.94
C TRP A 264 -0.07 12.05 0.71
N LEU A 265 0.41 10.86 0.34
CA LEU A 265 -0.28 10.03 -0.63
C LEU A 265 -1.08 8.95 0.09
N ASN A 266 -2.33 8.78 -0.31
CA ASN A 266 -3.19 7.72 0.18
C ASN A 266 -3.66 6.88 -1.01
N ARG A 267 -3.54 5.55 -0.88
CA ARG A 267 -4.01 4.57 -1.88
C ARG A 267 -3.38 4.77 -3.26
N PHE A 268 -2.22 5.43 -3.31
CA PHE A 268 -1.50 5.70 -4.55
C PHE A 268 -0.57 4.54 -4.87
N PRO A 269 -0.54 4.01 -6.11
CA PRO A 269 0.28 2.83 -6.39
C PRO A 269 1.78 3.16 -6.36
N PRO A 270 2.61 2.45 -5.56
CA PRO A 270 4.03 2.77 -5.38
C PRO A 270 4.88 2.89 -6.66
N PRO A 271 4.66 2.08 -7.73
CA PRO A 271 5.46 2.22 -8.96
C PRO A 271 5.45 3.62 -9.58
N TYR A 272 4.40 4.41 -9.36
CA TYR A 272 4.24 5.77 -9.92
C TYR A 272 4.77 6.87 -9.01
N THR A 273 5.52 6.52 -7.96
CA THR A 273 6.14 7.45 -7.01
C THR A 273 7.66 7.48 -7.11
N GLU A 274 8.23 6.98 -8.22
CA GLU A 274 9.67 7.02 -8.48
C GLU A 274 10.19 8.48 -8.42
N GLY A 275 11.23 8.73 -7.61
CA GLY A 275 11.75 10.05 -7.29
C GLY A 275 11.00 10.83 -6.18
N PHE A 276 9.99 10.19 -5.57
CA PHE A 276 9.18 10.65 -4.45
C PHE A 276 8.88 9.49 -3.48
N GLU A 277 9.88 8.62 -3.26
CA GLU A 277 9.73 7.41 -2.46
C GLU A 277 9.34 7.70 -1.00
N ASP A 278 9.66 8.90 -0.50
CA ASP A 278 9.28 9.40 0.82
C ASP A 278 7.76 9.65 0.97
N LEU A 279 7.04 9.71 -0.15
CA LEU A 279 5.59 9.82 -0.21
C LEU A 279 4.88 8.46 -0.29
N ILE A 280 5.60 7.35 -0.45
CA ILE A 280 4.99 6.02 -0.46
C ILE A 280 4.30 5.80 0.88
N GLN A 281 3.01 5.47 0.81
CA GLN A 281 2.20 5.24 1.99
C GLN A 281 2.76 4.07 2.82
N ASP A 282 2.85 4.26 4.13
CA ASP A 282 3.32 3.23 5.06
C ASP A 282 2.52 1.91 4.88
N PRO A 283 3.18 0.76 4.70
CA PRO A 283 2.52 -0.54 4.55
C PRO A 283 1.59 -0.92 5.71
N TYR A 284 1.78 -0.36 6.91
CA TYR A 284 0.86 -0.51 8.02
C TYR A 284 -0.56 -0.01 7.68
N LYS A 285 -0.68 1.08 6.91
CA LYS A 285 -1.97 1.60 6.42
C LYS A 285 -2.63 0.68 5.41
N LEU A 286 -1.83 0.03 4.56
CA LEU A 286 -2.35 -0.99 3.63
C LEU A 286 -3.02 -2.14 4.39
N ASN A 287 -2.47 -2.53 5.54
CA ASN A 287 -3.08 -3.55 6.39
C ASN A 287 -4.41 -3.11 6.99
N ASP A 288 -4.66 -1.81 7.17
CA ASP A 288 -5.96 -1.32 7.67
C ASP A 288 -7.08 -1.55 6.65
N GLU A 289 -6.78 -1.46 5.36
CA GLU A 289 -7.72 -1.76 4.26
C GLU A 289 -8.09 -3.25 4.23
N VAL A 290 -7.11 -4.13 4.49
CA VAL A 290 -7.34 -5.58 4.64
C VAL A 290 -8.14 -5.88 5.91
N ARG A 291 -7.76 -5.28 7.05
CA ARG A 291 -8.45 -5.46 8.34
C ARG A 291 -9.89 -4.96 8.30
N GLY A 292 -10.15 -3.87 7.58
CA GLY A 292 -11.49 -3.32 7.37
C GLY A 292 -12.43 -4.30 6.67
N ARG A 293 -11.88 -5.27 5.94
CA ARG A 293 -12.60 -6.34 5.23
C ARG A 293 -12.20 -7.73 5.70
N ARG A 294 -11.78 -7.85 6.95
CA ARG A 294 -11.22 -9.08 7.53
C ARG A 294 -12.09 -10.31 7.25
N GLU A 295 -13.41 -10.20 7.43
CA GLU A 295 -14.33 -11.32 7.21
C GLU A 295 -14.35 -11.80 5.74
N GLU A 296 -14.27 -10.89 4.77
CA GLU A 296 -14.19 -11.27 3.35
C GLU A 296 -12.85 -11.95 3.03
N PHE A 297 -11.74 -11.42 3.55
CA PHE A 297 -10.43 -12.04 3.38
C PHE A 297 -10.33 -13.39 4.08
N ASP A 298 -10.89 -13.54 5.28
CA ASP A 298 -10.92 -14.80 6.03
C ASP A 298 -11.69 -15.88 5.25
N ARG A 299 -12.86 -15.54 4.66
CA ARG A 299 -13.59 -16.45 3.76
C ARG A 299 -12.82 -16.75 2.49
N TYR A 300 -12.11 -15.77 1.93
CA TYR A 300 -11.33 -16.02 0.74
C TYR A 300 -10.21 -17.04 1.02
N LEU A 301 -9.45 -16.84 2.10
CA LEU A 301 -8.39 -17.74 2.52
C LEU A 301 -8.90 -19.15 2.85
N SER A 302 -9.97 -19.24 3.64
CA SER A 302 -10.48 -20.51 4.17
C SER A 302 -11.32 -21.30 3.16
N LEU A 303 -12.19 -20.63 2.39
CA LEU A 303 -13.19 -21.26 1.53
C LEU A 303 -12.89 -21.07 0.04
N GLY A 304 -12.01 -20.14 -0.33
CA GLY A 304 -11.79 -19.78 -1.74
C GLY A 304 -12.84 -18.84 -2.31
N GLU A 305 -13.72 -18.29 -1.45
CA GLU A 305 -14.71 -17.30 -1.85
C GLU A 305 -14.02 -15.97 -2.14
N LYS A 306 -13.80 -15.65 -3.43
CA LYS A 306 -13.16 -14.40 -3.83
C LYS A 306 -13.93 -13.18 -3.28
N LEU A 307 -13.21 -12.10 -3.05
CA LEU A 307 -13.78 -10.82 -2.60
C LEU A 307 -14.88 -10.37 -3.56
N SER A 308 -15.95 -9.77 -3.04
CA SER A 308 -17.07 -9.25 -3.84
C SER A 308 -16.67 -8.23 -4.90
N CYS A 309 -15.55 -7.54 -4.69
CA CYS A 309 -14.97 -6.57 -5.61
C CYS A 309 -13.99 -7.16 -6.63
N ARG A 310 -13.69 -8.47 -6.56
CA ARG A 310 -12.69 -9.14 -7.39
C ARG A 310 -13.26 -9.43 -8.78
N GLU A 311 -13.39 -8.35 -9.55
CA GLU A 311 -13.95 -8.31 -10.91
C GLU A 311 -12.88 -7.80 -11.89
N PRO A 312 -12.67 -8.43 -13.07
CA PRO A 312 -11.55 -8.08 -13.97
C PRO A 312 -11.44 -6.61 -14.33
N ASP A 313 -12.54 -5.96 -14.72
CA ASP A 313 -12.51 -4.55 -15.13
C ASP A 313 -12.30 -3.59 -13.96
N ARG A 314 -12.82 -3.95 -12.78
CA ARG A 314 -12.61 -3.20 -11.54
C ARG A 314 -11.17 -3.27 -11.08
N CYS A 315 -10.57 -4.45 -11.17
CA CYS A 315 -9.22 -4.68 -10.66
C CYS A 315 -8.17 -3.87 -11.43
N LYS A 316 -8.34 -3.65 -12.74
CA LYS A 316 -7.41 -2.88 -13.58
C LYS A 316 -7.15 -1.46 -13.09
N VAL A 317 -8.11 -0.88 -12.37
CA VAL A 317 -8.04 0.50 -11.84
C VAL A 317 -7.93 0.53 -10.31
N CYS A 318 -7.65 -0.62 -9.68
CA CYS A 318 -7.51 -0.73 -8.23
C CYS A 318 -6.04 -0.80 -7.83
N TYR A 319 -5.61 0.10 -6.94
CA TYR A 319 -4.24 0.10 -6.41
C TYR A 319 -3.85 -1.19 -5.65
N LEU A 320 -4.84 -1.99 -5.21
CA LEU A 320 -4.64 -3.30 -4.55
C LEU A 320 -4.54 -4.47 -5.53
N GLN A 321 -4.60 -4.26 -6.85
CA GLN A 321 -4.62 -5.35 -7.81
C GLN A 321 -3.48 -6.34 -7.59
N SER A 322 -2.24 -5.85 -7.48
CA SER A 322 -1.07 -6.73 -7.31
C SER A 322 -1.10 -7.53 -6.01
N LEU A 323 -1.67 -6.97 -4.93
CA LEU A 323 -1.87 -7.69 -3.67
C LEU A 323 -2.88 -8.83 -3.85
N CYS A 324 -4.00 -8.55 -4.50
CA CYS A 324 -5.04 -9.55 -4.76
C CYS A 324 -4.56 -10.62 -5.76
N ASP A 325 -3.86 -10.24 -6.83
CA ASP A 325 -3.27 -11.17 -7.79
C ASP A 325 -2.28 -12.11 -7.08
N GLY A 326 -1.42 -11.58 -6.22
CA GLY A 326 -0.52 -12.39 -5.41
C GLY A 326 -1.24 -13.32 -4.43
N LEU A 327 -2.38 -12.90 -3.88
CA LEU A 327 -3.23 -13.74 -3.03
C LEU A 327 -3.89 -14.87 -3.84
N ASP A 328 -4.43 -14.58 -5.02
CA ASP A 328 -4.99 -15.56 -5.95
C ASP A 328 -3.92 -16.61 -6.28
N ASP A 329 -2.74 -16.19 -6.74
CA ASP A 329 -1.60 -17.05 -7.07
C ASP A 329 -1.17 -17.91 -5.88
N THR A 330 -1.09 -17.31 -4.69
CA THR A 330 -0.69 -18.01 -3.46
C THR A 330 -1.71 -19.10 -3.12
N LEU A 331 -3.01 -18.80 -3.17
CA LEU A 331 -4.06 -19.78 -2.86
C LEU A 331 -4.14 -20.89 -3.89
N GLU A 332 -3.96 -20.57 -5.18
CA GLU A 332 -3.87 -21.57 -6.23
C GLU A 332 -2.67 -22.51 -6.01
N ASN A 333 -1.50 -21.95 -5.68
CA ASN A 333 -0.30 -22.72 -5.37
C ASN A 333 -0.44 -23.60 -4.11
N VAL A 334 -1.02 -23.05 -3.04
CA VAL A 334 -1.26 -23.81 -1.79
C VAL A 334 -2.23 -24.98 -2.01
N ARG A 335 -3.19 -24.83 -2.94
CA ARG A 335 -4.19 -25.86 -3.26
C ARG A 335 -3.76 -26.74 -4.44
N ALA A 336 -2.62 -26.46 -5.06
CA ALA A 336 -2.16 -27.20 -6.22
C ALA A 336 -1.83 -28.65 -5.85
N LYS A 337 -2.34 -29.60 -6.63
CA LYS A 337 -2.01 -31.03 -6.48
C LYS A 337 -0.59 -31.33 -6.93
N SER A 338 0.00 -30.46 -7.73
CA SER A 338 1.36 -30.56 -8.23
C SER A 338 2.05 -29.22 -8.15
N VAL A 339 3.34 -29.22 -7.82
CA VAL A 339 4.17 -28.01 -7.70
C VAL A 339 5.45 -28.17 -8.50
N ASP A 340 5.99 -27.07 -9.02
CA ASP A 340 7.28 -27.12 -9.71
C ASP A 340 8.42 -27.53 -8.78
N ARG A 341 8.36 -27.08 -7.52
CA ARG A 341 9.41 -27.33 -6.53
C ARG A 341 8.81 -27.49 -5.14
N LEU A 342 9.17 -28.57 -4.45
CA LEU A 342 8.87 -28.80 -3.04
C LEU A 342 10.14 -28.62 -2.20
N ARG A 343 10.17 -27.62 -1.32
CA ARG A 343 11.28 -27.42 -0.37
C ARG A 343 10.98 -28.16 0.93
N VAL A 344 11.92 -28.98 1.39
CA VAL A 344 11.80 -29.76 2.63
C VAL A 344 13.02 -29.50 3.51
N GLU A 345 12.75 -29.13 4.75
CA GLU A 345 13.74 -28.87 5.79
C GLU A 345 13.21 -29.46 7.11
N GLY A 346 13.98 -30.36 7.73
CA GLY A 346 13.58 -30.98 8.99
C GLY A 346 12.48 -32.04 8.84
N ARG A 347 11.46 -32.00 9.73
CA ARG A 347 10.48 -33.08 9.85
C ARG A 347 9.37 -32.98 8.79
N ILE A 348 9.13 -34.08 8.08
CA ILE A 348 8.02 -34.21 7.14
C ILE A 348 6.71 -34.47 7.92
N PRO A 349 5.60 -33.77 7.61
CA PRO A 349 4.30 -34.02 8.22
C PRO A 349 3.84 -35.47 7.98
N THR A 350 3.30 -36.10 9.02
CA THR A 350 2.79 -37.49 8.94
C THR A 350 1.31 -37.57 8.54
N GLY A 351 0.64 -36.43 8.37
CA GLY A 351 -0.78 -36.34 8.01
C GLY A 351 -0.99 -35.46 6.76
N GLY A 352 -1.97 -35.84 5.94
CA GLY A 352 -2.24 -35.21 4.64
C GLY A 352 -1.39 -35.80 3.51
N SER A 353 -1.69 -35.42 2.27
CA SER A 353 -0.91 -35.77 1.07
C SER A 353 -0.05 -34.59 0.65
N LEU A 354 1.27 -34.82 0.48
CA LEU A 354 2.16 -33.84 -0.15
C LEU A 354 1.77 -33.64 -1.64
N PRO A 355 1.93 -32.44 -2.20
CA PRO A 355 1.73 -32.23 -3.63
C PRO A 355 2.80 -32.98 -4.43
N THR A 356 2.47 -33.36 -5.67
CA THR A 356 3.42 -34.00 -6.58
C THR A 356 4.43 -32.98 -7.10
N PRO A 357 5.72 -33.08 -6.75
CA PRO A 357 6.71 -32.09 -7.19
C PRO A 357 7.35 -32.49 -8.53
N ARG A 358 7.71 -31.51 -9.36
CA ARG A 358 8.66 -31.74 -10.46
C ARG A 358 10.10 -31.86 -9.94
N ARG A 359 10.46 -31.03 -8.96
CA ARG A 359 11.75 -31.05 -8.25
C ARG A 359 11.57 -30.98 -6.74
N ILE A 360 12.47 -31.59 -5.99
CA ILE A 360 12.50 -31.53 -4.53
C ILE A 360 13.79 -30.86 -4.09
N LEU A 361 13.70 -29.73 -3.40
CA LEU A 361 14.82 -29.16 -2.68
C LEU A 361 14.89 -29.76 -1.28
N VAL A 362 15.94 -30.54 -1.01
CA VAL A 362 16.25 -31.04 0.32
C VAL A 362 17.27 -30.12 0.98
N VAL A 363 16.88 -29.51 2.11
CA VAL A 363 17.75 -28.72 2.97
C VAL A 363 18.15 -29.58 4.17
N ALA A 364 19.45 -29.82 4.35
CA ALA A 364 19.96 -30.70 5.40
C ALA A 364 21.38 -30.30 5.85
N SER A 365 21.86 -30.82 6.98
CA SER A 365 23.24 -30.56 7.42
C SER A 365 24.29 -31.32 6.61
N ASP A 366 23.92 -32.49 6.07
CA ASP A 366 24.84 -33.41 5.42
C ASP A 366 24.10 -34.37 4.47
N ILE A 367 24.87 -35.13 3.69
CA ILE A 367 24.36 -36.04 2.66
C ILE A 367 23.51 -37.19 3.23
N GLU A 368 23.81 -37.67 4.44
CA GLU A 368 23.09 -38.79 5.08
C GLU A 368 21.71 -38.36 5.58
N LYS A 369 21.61 -37.16 6.17
CA LYS A 369 20.31 -36.57 6.49
C LYS A 369 19.53 -36.24 5.22
N ALA A 370 20.20 -35.77 4.17
CA ALA A 370 19.55 -35.53 2.89
C ALA A 370 18.96 -36.83 2.30
N ARG A 371 19.70 -37.95 2.35
CA ARG A 371 19.20 -39.28 1.95
C ARG A 371 17.97 -39.68 2.76
N THR A 372 18.04 -39.51 4.08
CA THR A 372 16.96 -39.88 5.01
C THR A 372 15.67 -39.14 4.67
N LEU A 373 15.76 -37.85 4.34
CA LEU A 373 14.63 -37.04 3.89
C LEU A 373 14.16 -37.44 2.49
N ALA A 374 15.07 -37.56 1.52
CA ALA A 374 14.74 -37.91 0.14
C ALA A 374 13.98 -39.25 0.04
N ASN A 375 14.34 -40.24 0.87
CA ASN A 375 13.69 -41.55 0.90
C ASN A 375 12.24 -41.51 1.41
N GLN A 376 11.84 -40.46 2.13
CA GLN A 376 10.48 -40.27 2.65
C GLN A 376 9.60 -39.45 1.70
N LEU A 377 10.16 -38.95 0.60
CA LEU A 377 9.49 -38.04 -0.32
C LEU A 377 9.11 -38.73 -1.64
N PRO A 378 8.06 -38.25 -2.34
CA PRO A 378 7.67 -38.79 -3.65
C PRO A 378 8.83 -38.71 -4.66
N HIS A 379 8.84 -39.60 -5.66
CA HIS A 379 9.91 -39.63 -6.66
C HIS A 379 9.89 -38.39 -7.56
N ALA A 380 10.97 -37.62 -7.57
CA ALA A 380 11.18 -36.41 -8.36
C ALA A 380 12.68 -36.08 -8.43
N ASP A 381 13.06 -35.20 -9.37
CA ASP A 381 14.42 -34.68 -9.50
C ASP A 381 14.86 -33.99 -8.19
N LEU A 382 16.10 -34.21 -7.77
CA LEU A 382 16.63 -33.68 -6.52
C LEU A 382 17.38 -32.37 -6.72
N GLU A 383 17.16 -31.45 -5.82
CA GLU A 383 18.05 -30.33 -5.53
C GLU A 383 18.53 -30.45 -4.09
N LEU A 384 19.79 -30.10 -3.86
CA LEU A 384 20.40 -30.15 -2.53
C LEU A 384 20.83 -28.77 -2.07
N ASP A 385 20.61 -28.50 -0.79
CA ASP A 385 21.17 -27.37 -0.06
C ASP A 385 21.71 -27.89 1.27
N LEU A 386 23.03 -28.09 1.31
CA LEU A 386 23.72 -28.73 2.44
C LEU A 386 24.64 -27.77 3.17
N GLU A 387 24.71 -27.90 4.50
CA GLU A 387 25.76 -27.25 5.30
C GLU A 387 27.13 -27.88 5.04
N SER A 388 27.18 -29.20 4.88
CA SER A 388 28.37 -29.97 4.52
C SER A 388 28.13 -30.82 3.28
N TRP A 389 29.01 -30.66 2.30
CA TRP A 389 28.97 -31.40 1.03
C TRP A 389 29.82 -32.68 1.03
N ALA A 390 30.46 -32.99 2.16
CA ALA A 390 31.32 -34.17 2.29
C ALA A 390 30.55 -35.47 1.99
N GLY A 391 31.12 -36.31 1.13
CA GLY A 391 30.55 -37.61 0.77
C GLY A 391 29.60 -37.59 -0.44
N LEU A 392 29.26 -36.43 -1.01
CA LEU A 392 28.40 -36.35 -2.19
C LEU A 392 28.92 -37.20 -3.36
N GLU A 393 30.22 -37.13 -3.64
CA GLU A 393 30.90 -37.86 -4.72
C GLU A 393 30.79 -39.40 -4.60
N LYS A 394 30.61 -39.92 -3.38
CA LYS A 394 30.47 -41.36 -3.13
C LYS A 394 29.05 -41.85 -3.37
N GLU A 395 28.09 -40.94 -3.31
CA GLU A 395 26.66 -41.22 -3.43
C GLU A 395 26.11 -40.99 -4.84
N LEU A 396 26.82 -40.23 -5.65
CA LEU A 396 26.56 -40.12 -7.08
C LEU A 396 26.98 -41.40 -7.77
N ASP A 397 26.03 -42.09 -8.39
CA ASP A 397 26.34 -43.28 -9.18
C ASP A 397 26.95 -42.94 -10.55
N GLY A 398 27.44 -43.95 -11.25
CA GLY A 398 28.05 -43.79 -12.58
C GLY A 398 27.10 -43.28 -13.67
N ALA A 399 25.79 -43.22 -13.40
CA ALA A 399 24.78 -42.63 -14.28
C ALA A 399 24.41 -41.19 -13.86
N GLY A 400 25.06 -40.64 -12.82
CA GLY A 400 24.80 -39.30 -12.29
C GLY A 400 23.53 -39.22 -11.45
N LEU A 401 22.98 -40.36 -11.01
CA LEU A 401 21.84 -40.39 -10.10
C LEU A 401 22.32 -40.31 -8.66
N LEU A 402 21.57 -39.57 -7.85
CA LEU A 402 21.74 -39.47 -6.41
C LEU A 402 20.51 -40.08 -5.73
N PHE A 403 20.71 -41.07 -4.87
CA PHE A 403 19.61 -41.81 -4.22
C PHE A 403 18.61 -42.42 -5.23
N GLY A 404 19.11 -42.83 -6.40
CA GLY A 404 18.30 -43.37 -7.50
C GLY A 404 17.49 -42.31 -8.27
N ARG A 405 17.78 -41.01 -8.08
CA ARG A 405 17.05 -39.88 -8.68
C ARG A 405 18.01 -38.98 -9.44
N LYS A 406 17.53 -38.28 -10.46
CA LYS A 406 18.35 -37.26 -11.15
C LYS A 406 18.69 -36.13 -10.19
N LEU A 407 19.98 -35.84 -10.02
CA LEU A 407 20.44 -34.62 -9.33
C LEU A 407 20.34 -33.45 -10.31
N ALA A 408 19.42 -32.52 -10.08
CA ALA A 408 19.22 -31.37 -10.95
C ALA A 408 20.08 -30.16 -10.54
N ARG A 409 20.24 -29.91 -9.24
CA ARG A 409 20.97 -28.72 -8.75
C ARG A 409 21.56 -28.89 -7.34
N CYS A 410 22.74 -28.31 -7.12
CA CYS A 410 23.33 -28.12 -5.78
C CYS A 410 23.45 -26.62 -5.48
N HIS A 411 22.95 -26.16 -4.33
CA HIS A 411 22.94 -24.75 -3.94
C HIS A 411 24.17 -24.41 -3.09
N ALA A 412 25.15 -23.73 -3.68
CA ALA A 412 26.36 -23.29 -3.00
C ALA A 412 26.12 -21.97 -2.25
N LYS A 413 26.08 -22.04 -0.92
CA LYS A 413 25.94 -20.85 -0.03
C LYS A 413 27.26 -20.20 0.36
N THR A 414 28.39 -20.84 0.05
CA THR A 414 29.73 -20.34 0.40
C THR A 414 30.69 -20.51 -0.77
N PRO A 415 31.73 -19.67 -0.89
CA PRO A 415 32.78 -19.86 -1.88
C PRO A 415 33.43 -21.25 -1.80
N GLN A 416 33.60 -21.79 -0.58
CA GLN A 416 34.17 -23.12 -0.36
C GLN A 416 33.26 -24.22 -0.92
N ALA A 417 31.95 -24.11 -0.73
CA ALA A 417 30.98 -25.04 -1.31
C ALA A 417 30.97 -24.98 -2.84
N LEU A 418 31.05 -23.77 -3.42
CA LEU A 418 31.16 -23.58 -4.86
C LEU A 418 32.40 -24.29 -5.42
N SER A 419 33.58 -24.01 -4.87
CA SER A 419 34.82 -24.65 -5.33
C SER A 419 34.79 -26.16 -5.18
N PHE A 420 34.21 -26.71 -4.10
CA PHE A 420 34.04 -28.16 -3.96
C PHE A 420 33.13 -28.73 -5.05
N LEU A 421 31.94 -28.15 -5.25
CA LEU A 421 30.95 -28.64 -6.22
C LEU A 421 31.45 -28.59 -7.67
N GLU A 422 32.31 -27.64 -8.02
CA GLU A 422 32.98 -27.58 -9.33
C GLU A 422 33.90 -28.78 -9.58
N THR A 423 34.48 -29.37 -8.53
CA THR A 423 35.30 -30.59 -8.64
C THR A 423 34.49 -31.88 -8.75
N VAL A 424 33.21 -31.85 -8.40
CA VAL A 424 32.33 -33.02 -8.46
C VAL A 424 31.85 -33.23 -9.91
N ALA A 425 32.23 -34.36 -10.48
CA ALA A 425 31.76 -34.78 -11.80
C ALA A 425 30.25 -35.10 -11.77
N GLY A 426 29.50 -34.60 -12.75
CA GLY A 426 28.07 -34.86 -12.88
C GLY A 426 27.34 -33.84 -13.76
N ASP A 427 26.17 -34.22 -14.26
CA ASP A 427 25.30 -33.37 -15.08
C ASP A 427 24.25 -32.68 -14.19
N PHE A 428 24.70 -31.70 -13.40
CA PHE A 428 23.85 -30.90 -12.51
C PHE A 428 24.30 -29.44 -12.44
N GLU A 429 23.35 -28.55 -12.17
CA GLU A 429 23.57 -27.11 -12.01
C GLU A 429 24.15 -26.79 -10.61
N ILE A 430 25.02 -25.79 -10.51
CA ILE A 430 25.51 -25.22 -9.26
C ILE A 430 24.82 -23.87 -9.08
N GLY A 431 23.81 -23.84 -8.22
CA GLY A 431 23.06 -22.63 -7.91
C GLY A 431 23.84 -21.74 -6.93
N VAL A 432 24.06 -20.49 -7.29
CA VAL A 432 24.79 -19.52 -6.45
C VAL A 432 23.91 -18.31 -6.17
N ALA A 433 23.69 -17.99 -4.90
CA ALA A 433 22.96 -16.78 -4.52
C ALA A 433 23.73 -15.51 -4.92
N LEU A 434 23.05 -14.55 -5.54
CA LEU A 434 23.60 -13.23 -5.85
C LEU A 434 23.62 -12.36 -4.59
N ASP A 435 24.61 -12.59 -3.73
CA ASP A 435 24.90 -11.76 -2.55
C ASP A 435 26.34 -11.25 -2.55
N LYS A 436 26.63 -10.26 -1.68
CA LYS A 436 27.97 -9.64 -1.61
C LYS A 436 29.10 -10.65 -1.36
N ARG A 437 28.83 -11.75 -0.66
CA ARG A 437 29.82 -12.77 -0.29
C ARG A 437 30.15 -13.66 -1.47
N MET A 438 29.14 -14.11 -2.20
CA MET A 438 29.31 -14.95 -3.38
C MET A 438 29.82 -14.17 -4.60
N MET A 439 29.47 -12.89 -4.72
CA MET A 439 29.95 -12.03 -5.82
C MET A 439 31.48 -11.92 -5.86
N GLN A 440 32.16 -11.91 -4.71
CA GLN A 440 33.63 -11.92 -4.66
C GLN A 440 34.24 -13.22 -5.22
N ALA A 441 33.53 -14.34 -5.08
CA ALA A 441 33.96 -15.64 -5.60
C ALA A 441 33.66 -15.81 -7.10
N LEU A 442 32.62 -15.13 -7.61
CA LEU A 442 32.23 -15.15 -9.03
C LEU A 442 33.00 -14.13 -9.90
N ALA A 443 33.51 -13.05 -9.31
CA ALA A 443 34.20 -11.98 -10.04
C ALA A 443 35.45 -12.39 -10.85
N PRO A 444 36.28 -13.38 -10.44
CA PRO A 444 37.51 -13.70 -11.17
C PRO A 444 37.31 -14.46 -12.49
N THR A 445 36.15 -15.07 -12.75
CA THR A 445 36.04 -16.10 -13.79
C THR A 445 35.86 -15.56 -15.20
N GLY A 446 35.39 -14.31 -15.41
CA GLY A 446 35.23 -13.65 -16.72
C GLY A 446 34.24 -14.32 -17.69
N ILE A 447 34.03 -15.62 -17.54
CA ILE A 447 33.12 -16.54 -18.21
C ILE A 447 32.57 -17.41 -17.07
N ALA A 448 31.25 -17.38 -16.84
CA ALA A 448 30.63 -18.26 -15.87
C ALA A 448 30.86 -19.73 -16.30
N PRO A 449 31.32 -20.63 -15.41
CA PRO A 449 31.40 -22.06 -15.73
C PRO A 449 30.04 -22.56 -16.24
N GLU A 450 30.01 -23.44 -17.25
CA GLU A 450 28.76 -23.88 -17.92
C GLU A 450 27.67 -24.38 -16.96
N ARG A 451 28.07 -24.90 -15.79
CA ARG A 451 27.16 -25.47 -14.78
C ARG A 451 26.70 -24.45 -13.73
N VAL A 452 27.27 -23.25 -13.66
CA VAL A 452 26.96 -22.28 -12.59
C VAL A 452 25.75 -21.42 -13.00
N VAL A 453 24.73 -21.41 -12.14
CA VAL A 453 23.50 -20.64 -12.33
C VAL A 453 23.38 -19.61 -11.22
N ALA A 454 23.34 -18.33 -11.58
CA ALA A 454 23.10 -17.24 -10.64
C ALA A 454 21.63 -17.21 -10.22
N ILE A 455 21.39 -17.13 -8.90
CA ILE A 455 20.06 -17.10 -8.30
C ILE A 455 19.92 -15.78 -7.55
N GLN A 456 19.00 -14.92 -8.00
CA GLN A 456 18.58 -13.76 -7.20
C GLN A 456 17.72 -14.28 -6.05
N PRO A 457 18.11 -14.10 -4.78
CA PRO A 457 17.20 -14.36 -3.68
C PRO A 457 16.06 -13.34 -3.77
N ASN A 458 14.82 -13.84 -3.87
CA ASN A 458 13.65 -12.99 -3.71
C ASN A 458 13.51 -12.68 -2.22
N TYR A 459 13.40 -11.39 -1.88
CA TYR A 459 13.05 -10.95 -0.53
C TYR A 459 11.58 -11.19 -0.23
#